data_AF-A1SC94-F1
#
_entry.id   AF-A1SC94-F1
#
_cell.length_a   1.000
_cell.length_b   1.000
_cell.length_c   1.000
_cell.angle_alpha   90.00
_cell.angle_beta   90.00
_cell.angle_gamma   90.00
#
_symmetry.space_group_name_H-M   'P 1'
#
loop_
_entity.id
_entity.type
_entity.pdbx_description
1 polymer ?
#
loop_
_entity_poly.entity_id
_entity_poly.type
_entity_poly.pdbx_seq_one_letter_code
_entity_poly.pdbx_strand_id
1 'polypeptide(L)'
;MLKRVKGVLPLSAAIALLAFAWVEVSLNFTFHWVTSGDLGIGLSLPSNFQLVTPAAFISWAVFFAAGADASALKKTAASSIVGATAALALMLVSPHVAGLPDFWGIALVLAVLVFVAVVLTVAGDWYYVPGVFVAFAAVVFWWFATGLDGWAENGGGIGNSVAALGKPETAGTGAFGGVISTPAEWVYISSLASLICGSFLGVASVKLSSALGLMAGRKPSLEMADA
;
A
#
# COMPACT_ATOMS: atom_id res chain seq x y z
N MET A 1 13.67 31.31 10.58
CA MET A 1 12.45 30.46 10.69
C MET A 1 11.42 30.76 9.60
N LEU A 2 10.92 32.00 9.48
CA LEU A 2 9.89 32.39 8.50
C LEU A 2 10.20 32.02 7.03
N LYS A 3 11.45 32.19 6.56
CA LYS A 3 11.85 31.77 5.20
C LYS A 3 11.74 30.26 4.97
N ARG A 4 12.02 29.43 5.98
CA ARG A 4 11.89 27.97 5.92
C ARG A 4 10.41 27.55 5.85
N VAL A 5 9.57 28.20 6.66
CA VAL A 5 8.11 27.99 6.66
C VAL A 5 7.52 28.34 5.29
N LYS A 6 7.84 29.53 4.75
CA LYS A 6 7.42 29.91 3.39
C LYS A 6 7.95 28.96 2.31
N GLY A 7 9.11 28.36 2.55
CA GLY A 7 9.72 27.38 1.66
C GLY A 7 8.93 26.09 1.52
N VAL A 8 8.43 25.56 2.64
CA VAL A 8 7.74 24.26 2.73
C VAL A 8 6.23 24.34 2.49
N LEU A 9 5.62 25.51 2.72
CA LEU A 9 4.17 25.71 2.70
C LEU A 9 3.47 25.18 1.43
N PRO A 10 3.96 25.44 0.19
CA PRO A 10 3.28 24.96 -1.02
C PRO A 10 3.21 23.43 -1.08
N LEU A 11 4.30 22.74 -0.73
CA LEU A 11 4.35 21.28 -0.74
C LEU A 11 3.49 20.69 0.37
N SER A 12 3.55 21.26 1.58
CA SER A 12 2.70 20.83 2.69
C SER A 12 1.21 20.98 2.37
N ALA A 13 0.81 22.10 1.76
CA ALA A 13 -0.57 22.32 1.33
C ALA A 13 -1.00 21.33 0.24
N ALA A 14 -0.14 21.09 -0.75
CA ALA A 14 -0.41 20.11 -1.81
C ALA A 14 -0.63 18.69 -1.23
N ILE A 15 0.27 18.24 -0.34
CA ILE A 15 0.16 16.94 0.31
C ILE A 15 -1.10 16.86 1.16
N ALA A 16 -1.41 17.90 1.95
CA ALA A 16 -2.60 17.91 2.81
C ALA A 16 -3.90 17.78 1.99
N LEU A 17 -4.03 18.52 0.89
CA LEU A 17 -5.19 18.46 0.00
C LEU A 17 -5.34 17.09 -0.65
N LEU A 18 -4.25 16.53 -1.16
CA LEU A 18 -4.25 15.21 -1.80
C LEU A 18 -4.49 14.09 -0.79
N ALA A 19 -3.98 14.21 0.44
CA ALA A 19 -4.20 13.23 1.50
C ALA A 19 -5.67 13.22 1.93
N PHE A 20 -6.27 14.40 2.09
CA PHE A 20 -7.70 14.54 2.33
C PHE A 20 -8.51 13.85 1.21
N ALA A 21 -8.25 14.20 -0.05
CA ALA A 21 -8.96 13.63 -1.18
C ALA A 21 -8.78 12.11 -1.30
N TRP A 22 -7.56 11.60 -1.07
CA TRP A 22 -7.28 10.16 -1.13
C TRP A 22 -8.00 9.39 -0.02
N VAL A 23 -7.99 9.90 1.22
CA VAL A 23 -8.69 9.25 2.34
C VAL A 23 -10.19 9.21 2.08
N GLU A 24 -10.78 10.34 1.66
CA GLU A 24 -12.19 10.39 1.27
C GLU A 24 -12.53 9.36 0.19
N VAL A 25 -11.76 9.34 -0.91
CA VAL A 25 -12.04 8.42 -2.02
C VAL A 25 -11.80 6.96 -1.62
N SER A 26 -10.65 6.63 -1.03
CA SER A 26 -10.27 5.24 -0.76
C SER A 26 -11.15 4.57 0.29
N LEU A 27 -11.51 5.29 1.36
CA LEU A 27 -12.37 4.74 2.41
C LEU A 27 -13.83 4.64 1.95
N ASN A 28 -14.37 5.66 1.27
CA ASN A 28 -15.73 5.57 0.75
C ASN A 28 -15.84 4.51 -0.36
N PHE A 29 -14.83 4.37 -1.22
CA PHE A 29 -14.79 3.30 -2.22
C PHE A 29 -14.89 1.92 -1.55
N THR A 30 -14.08 1.70 -0.51
CA THR A 30 -13.97 0.41 0.18
C THR A 30 -15.20 0.09 1.03
N PHE A 31 -15.72 1.06 1.79
CA PHE A 31 -16.76 0.81 2.79
C PHE A 31 -18.15 1.31 2.43
N HIS A 32 -18.34 2.05 1.34
CA HIS A 32 -19.66 2.56 0.93
C HIS A 32 -20.02 2.29 -0.54
N TRP A 33 -19.06 2.27 -1.47
CA TRP A 33 -19.39 2.21 -2.91
C TRP A 33 -19.28 0.82 -3.50
N VAL A 34 -18.22 0.07 -3.17
CA VAL A 34 -17.95 -1.26 -3.74
C VAL A 34 -17.97 -2.30 -2.63
N THR A 35 -19.19 -2.63 -2.20
CA THR A 35 -19.45 -3.38 -0.97
C THR A 35 -20.36 -4.59 -1.23
N SER A 36 -20.45 -5.51 -0.27
CA SER A 36 -21.20 -6.77 -0.41
C SER A 36 -22.15 -7.07 0.75
N GLY A 37 -22.34 -6.12 1.67
CA GLY A 37 -23.30 -6.25 2.77
C GLY A 37 -23.17 -5.11 3.78
N ASP A 38 -24.22 -4.87 4.55
CA ASP A 38 -24.22 -3.86 5.62
C ASP A 38 -23.67 -4.45 6.93
N LEU A 39 -22.79 -3.72 7.61
CA LEU A 39 -22.25 -4.10 8.93
C LEU A 39 -23.12 -3.58 10.09
N GLY A 40 -24.16 -2.78 9.82
CA GLY A 40 -25.09 -2.27 10.82
C GLY A 40 -24.55 -1.12 11.68
N ILE A 41 -23.36 -0.61 11.35
CA ILE A 41 -22.69 0.51 12.05
C ILE A 41 -22.48 1.73 11.15
N GLY A 42 -23.20 1.80 10.02
CA GLY A 42 -23.03 2.84 9.00
C GLY A 42 -21.85 2.59 8.06
N LEU A 43 -21.22 1.42 8.13
CA LEU A 43 -20.20 0.94 7.19
C LEU A 43 -20.71 -0.34 6.53
N SER A 44 -20.26 -0.61 5.31
CA SER A 44 -20.54 -1.85 4.62
C SER A 44 -19.29 -2.73 4.51
N LEU A 45 -19.51 -4.04 4.43
CA LEU A 45 -18.48 -5.04 4.20
C LEU A 45 -17.89 -4.80 2.80
N PRO A 46 -16.58 -4.55 2.69
CA PRO A 46 -15.95 -4.35 1.39
C PRO A 46 -16.11 -5.57 0.51
N SER A 47 -16.27 -5.34 -0.79
CA SER A 47 -16.11 -6.40 -1.80
C SER A 47 -14.65 -6.87 -1.86
N ASN A 48 -14.34 -7.80 -2.77
CA ASN A 48 -12.99 -8.34 -2.92
C ASN A 48 -11.95 -7.28 -3.32
N PHE A 49 -12.31 -6.30 -4.17
CA PHE A 49 -11.38 -5.23 -4.56
C PHE A 49 -11.48 -4.03 -3.63
N GLN A 50 -10.35 -3.59 -3.10
CA GLN A 50 -10.28 -2.52 -2.10
C GLN A 50 -9.19 -1.52 -2.45
N LEU A 51 -9.42 -0.24 -2.10
CA LEU A 51 -8.36 0.76 -2.13
C LEU A 51 -7.70 0.79 -0.76
N VAL A 52 -6.57 0.09 -0.64
CA VAL A 52 -5.79 -0.02 0.60
C VAL A 52 -5.13 1.32 0.90
N THR A 53 -5.83 2.17 1.64
CA THR A 53 -5.41 3.51 2.02
C THR A 53 -3.95 3.58 2.51
N PRO A 54 -3.49 2.74 3.47
CA PRO A 54 -2.11 2.83 3.96
C PRO A 54 -1.07 2.46 2.90
N ALA A 55 -1.38 1.54 1.97
CA ALA A 55 -0.44 1.13 0.93
C ALA A 55 -0.10 2.30 -0.01
N ALA A 56 -1.08 3.15 -0.34
CA ALA A 56 -0.82 4.35 -1.14
C ALA A 56 0.03 5.38 -0.38
N PHE A 57 -0.22 5.61 0.91
CA PHE A 57 0.65 6.51 1.70
C PHE A 57 2.09 6.01 1.78
N ILE A 58 2.24 4.70 1.87
CA ILE A 58 3.54 4.04 1.91
C ILE A 58 4.33 4.33 0.63
N SER A 59 3.81 4.01 -0.56
CA SER A 59 4.54 4.27 -1.81
C SER A 59 4.69 5.75 -2.12
N TRP A 60 3.74 6.59 -1.67
CA TRP A 60 3.85 8.04 -1.75
C TRP A 60 5.03 8.57 -0.92
N ALA A 61 5.24 8.05 0.29
CA ALA A 61 6.40 8.39 1.10
C ALA A 61 7.72 7.91 0.45
N VAL A 62 7.71 6.70 -0.11
CA VAL A 62 8.87 6.15 -0.86
C VAL A 62 9.20 7.03 -2.07
N PHE A 63 8.22 7.63 -2.74
CA PHE A 63 8.47 8.54 -3.87
C PHE A 63 9.27 9.77 -3.45
N PHE A 64 8.94 10.37 -2.31
CA PHE A 64 9.73 11.47 -1.75
C PHE A 64 11.12 11.01 -1.32
N ALA A 65 11.21 9.84 -0.67
CA ALA A 65 12.50 9.27 -0.27
C ALA A 65 13.42 8.94 -1.45
N ALA A 66 12.85 8.62 -2.62
CA ALA A 66 13.56 8.32 -3.85
C ALA A 66 14.01 9.58 -4.63
N GLY A 67 13.68 10.79 -4.16
CA GLY A 67 14.13 12.06 -4.74
C GLY A 67 13.01 12.98 -5.28
N ALA A 68 11.75 12.53 -5.27
CA ALA A 68 10.59 13.30 -5.69
C ALA A 68 10.63 13.87 -7.14
N ASP A 69 11.32 13.18 -8.04
CA ASP A 69 11.48 13.56 -9.44
C ASP A 69 10.89 12.51 -10.41
N ALA A 70 11.12 12.67 -11.71
CA ALA A 70 10.65 11.71 -12.71
C ALA A 70 11.33 10.32 -12.58
N SER A 71 12.56 10.27 -12.07
CA SER A 71 13.28 9.02 -11.79
C SER A 71 12.68 8.30 -10.59
N ALA A 72 12.27 9.05 -9.55
CA ALA A 72 11.60 8.53 -8.37
C ALA A 72 10.31 7.79 -8.73
N LEU A 73 9.49 8.31 -9.66
CA LEU A 73 8.28 7.61 -10.13
C LEU A 73 8.62 6.22 -10.69
N LYS A 74 9.67 6.11 -11.52
CA LYS A 74 10.09 4.83 -12.10
C LYS A 74 10.53 3.86 -11.00
N LYS A 75 11.36 4.34 -10.07
CA LYS A 75 11.85 3.54 -8.94
C LYS A 75 10.70 3.04 -8.08
N THR A 76 9.76 3.89 -7.70
CA THR A 76 8.67 3.51 -6.79
C THR A 76 7.62 2.64 -7.45
N ALA A 77 7.28 2.89 -8.72
CA ALA A 77 6.36 2.04 -9.45
C ALA A 77 6.96 0.64 -9.67
N ALA A 78 8.22 0.56 -10.12
CA ALA A 78 8.92 -0.71 -10.31
C ALA A 78 9.08 -1.47 -8.99
N SER A 79 9.48 -0.79 -7.91
CA SER A 79 9.64 -1.41 -6.61
C SER A 79 8.30 -1.88 -6.02
N SER A 80 7.21 -1.16 -6.30
CA SER A 80 5.85 -1.56 -5.91
C SER A 80 5.43 -2.87 -6.57
N ILE A 81 5.68 -3.01 -7.88
CA ILE A 81 5.41 -4.24 -8.62
C ILE A 81 6.25 -5.39 -8.05
N VAL A 82 7.57 -5.22 -7.98
CA VAL A 82 8.48 -6.28 -7.52
C VAL A 82 8.15 -6.71 -6.08
N GLY A 83 7.99 -5.76 -5.17
CA GLY A 83 7.68 -6.05 -3.76
C GLY A 83 6.32 -6.73 -3.58
N ALA A 84 5.29 -6.24 -4.29
CA ALA A 84 3.97 -6.87 -4.25
C ALA A 84 3.99 -8.28 -4.85
N THR A 85 4.70 -8.51 -5.96
CA THR A 85 4.82 -9.84 -6.57
C THR A 85 5.60 -10.80 -5.67
N ALA A 86 6.66 -10.34 -5.00
CA ALA A 86 7.36 -11.15 -4.00
C ALA A 86 6.43 -11.51 -2.82
N ALA A 87 5.59 -10.58 -2.35
CA ALA A 87 4.59 -10.87 -1.32
C ALA A 87 3.54 -11.88 -1.81
N LEU A 88 3.09 -11.80 -3.07
CA LEU A 88 2.22 -12.81 -3.66
C LEU A 88 2.89 -14.19 -3.66
N ALA A 89 4.17 -14.27 -4.05
CA ALA A 89 4.92 -15.53 -3.99
C ALA A 89 4.99 -16.09 -2.57
N LEU A 90 5.20 -15.24 -1.56
CA LEU A 90 5.11 -15.66 -0.16
C LEU A 90 3.74 -16.29 0.15
N MET A 91 2.65 -15.56 -0.12
CA MET A 91 1.29 -16.00 0.18
C MET A 91 0.90 -17.32 -0.51
N LEU A 92 1.40 -17.55 -1.73
CA LEU A 92 1.10 -18.76 -2.51
C LEU A 92 1.98 -19.95 -2.12
N VAL A 93 3.26 -19.74 -1.83
CA VAL A 93 4.20 -20.84 -1.57
C VAL A 93 4.13 -21.27 -0.11
N SER A 94 3.99 -20.33 0.80
CA SER A 94 4.15 -20.60 2.22
C SER A 94 3.16 -21.68 2.72
N PRO A 95 1.84 -21.67 2.38
CA PRO A 95 0.90 -22.67 2.89
C PRO A 95 1.23 -24.12 2.50
N HIS A 96 2.05 -24.32 1.47
CA HIS A 96 2.51 -25.65 1.03
C HIS A 96 3.77 -26.13 1.76
N VAL A 97 4.40 -25.27 2.56
CA VAL A 97 5.61 -25.58 3.34
C VAL A 97 5.25 -25.90 4.78
N ALA A 98 4.39 -25.10 5.40
CA ALA A 98 3.81 -25.35 6.71
C ALA A 98 2.44 -24.65 6.82
N GLY A 99 1.62 -25.06 7.79
CA GLY A 99 0.35 -24.41 8.10
C GLY A 99 0.26 -24.08 9.59
N LEU A 100 -0.84 -23.46 10.01
CA LEU A 100 -1.07 -23.16 11.43
C LEU A 100 -0.98 -24.43 12.31
N PRO A 101 -0.39 -24.34 13.52
CA PRO A 101 0.09 -23.12 14.20
C PRO A 101 1.56 -22.76 13.91
N ASP A 102 2.24 -23.51 13.06
CA ASP A 102 3.65 -23.29 12.77
C ASP A 102 3.83 -22.05 11.87
N PHE A 103 4.95 -21.33 12.00
CA PHE A 103 5.26 -20.15 11.16
C PHE A 103 6.55 -20.29 10.35
N TRP A 104 7.26 -21.41 10.51
CA TRP A 104 8.59 -21.60 9.92
C TRP A 104 8.56 -21.59 8.39
N GLY A 105 7.44 -22.01 7.76
CA GLY A 105 7.29 -21.94 6.30
C GLY A 105 7.24 -20.50 5.77
N ILE A 106 6.50 -19.59 6.43
CA ILE A 106 6.54 -18.15 6.13
C ILE A 106 7.97 -17.62 6.32
N ALA A 107 8.62 -17.96 7.43
CA ALA A 107 9.96 -17.49 7.74
C ALA A 107 11.00 -17.93 6.70
N LEU A 108 10.97 -19.20 6.28
CA LEU A 108 11.90 -19.74 5.28
C LEU A 108 11.69 -19.10 3.90
N VAL A 109 10.44 -19.02 3.43
CA VAL A 109 10.13 -18.43 2.12
C VAL A 109 10.49 -16.95 2.11
N LEU A 110 10.18 -16.22 3.19
CA LEU A 110 10.57 -14.82 3.36
C LEU A 110 12.09 -14.66 3.27
N ALA A 111 12.87 -15.51 3.95
CA ALA A 111 14.33 -15.44 3.93
C ALA A 111 14.88 -15.59 2.50
N VAL A 112 14.34 -16.53 1.72
CA VAL A 112 14.71 -16.73 0.31
C VAL A 112 14.33 -15.52 -0.54
N LEU A 113 13.11 -15.01 -0.40
CA LEU A 113 12.64 -13.84 -1.17
C LEU A 113 13.44 -12.58 -0.87
N VAL A 114 13.78 -12.33 0.39
CA VAL A 114 14.61 -11.21 0.81
C VAL A 114 16.02 -11.34 0.22
N PHE A 115 16.62 -12.53 0.27
CA PHE A 115 17.93 -12.77 -0.34
C PHE A 115 17.90 -12.43 -1.84
N VAL A 116 16.90 -12.95 -2.57
CA VAL A 116 16.74 -12.67 -4.01
C VAL A 116 16.53 -11.17 -4.26
N ALA A 117 15.67 -10.49 -3.48
CA ALA A 117 15.43 -9.07 -3.62
C ALA A 117 16.70 -8.23 -3.45
N VAL A 118 17.56 -8.58 -2.48
CA VAL A 118 18.84 -7.86 -2.30
C VAL A 118 19.82 -8.15 -3.44
N VAL A 119 19.91 -9.40 -3.90
CA VAL A 119 20.79 -9.78 -5.03
C VAL A 119 20.37 -9.06 -6.32
N LEU A 120 19.08 -8.84 -6.55
CA LEU A 120 18.57 -8.14 -7.73
C LEU A 120 18.98 -6.66 -7.85
N THR A 121 19.65 -6.09 -6.85
CA THR A 121 20.34 -4.78 -6.97
C THR A 121 21.30 -4.71 -8.17
N VAL A 122 21.87 -5.85 -8.57
CA VAL A 122 22.73 -5.95 -9.76
C VAL A 122 22.00 -5.60 -11.07
N ALA A 123 20.67 -5.56 -11.07
CA ALA A 123 19.86 -5.21 -12.24
C ALA A 123 19.89 -3.70 -12.59
N GLY A 124 20.45 -2.87 -11.70
CA GLY A 124 20.73 -1.44 -11.96
C GLY A 124 19.98 -0.47 -11.05
N ASP A 125 20.29 0.82 -11.18
CA ASP A 125 19.86 1.89 -10.25
C ASP A 125 18.35 2.13 -10.16
N TRP A 126 17.58 1.61 -11.12
CA TRP A 126 16.12 1.63 -11.09
C TRP A 126 15.57 0.68 -10.00
N TYR A 127 16.35 -0.32 -9.60
CA TYR A 127 16.00 -1.30 -8.57
C TYR A 127 16.21 -0.72 -7.17
N TYR A 128 15.16 -0.09 -6.65
CA TYR A 128 15.21 0.58 -5.36
C TYR A 128 14.79 -0.36 -4.21
N VAL A 129 15.77 -1.05 -3.61
CA VAL A 129 15.56 -2.04 -2.53
C VAL A 129 14.67 -1.52 -1.39
N PRO A 130 14.86 -0.31 -0.84
CA PRO A 130 13.97 0.18 0.23
C PRO A 130 12.50 0.22 -0.22
N GLY A 131 12.24 0.62 -1.47
CA GLY A 131 10.90 0.59 -2.05
C GLY A 131 10.34 -0.82 -2.19
N VAL A 132 11.18 -1.82 -2.51
CA VAL A 132 10.76 -3.23 -2.64
C VAL A 132 10.34 -3.77 -1.29
N PHE A 133 11.15 -3.56 -0.24
CA PHE A 133 10.85 -4.00 1.13
C PHE A 133 9.56 -3.37 1.65
N VAL A 134 9.40 -2.07 1.42
CA VAL A 134 8.26 -1.32 1.92
C VAL A 134 6.97 -1.70 1.18
N ALA A 135 7.03 -1.94 -0.13
CA ALA A 135 5.89 -2.48 -0.90
C ALA A 135 5.54 -3.91 -0.47
N PHE A 136 6.55 -4.77 -0.32
CA PHE A 136 6.39 -6.12 0.19
C PHE A 136 5.70 -6.11 1.56
N ALA A 137 6.20 -5.30 2.49
CA ALA A 137 5.65 -5.16 3.83
C ALA A 137 4.20 -4.66 3.81
N ALA A 138 3.85 -3.72 2.91
CA ALA A 138 2.48 -3.24 2.77
C ALA A 138 1.51 -4.36 2.37
N VAL A 139 1.89 -5.20 1.40
CA VAL A 139 1.05 -6.33 0.95
C VAL A 139 0.94 -7.40 2.03
N VAL A 140 2.06 -7.78 2.66
CA VAL A 140 2.07 -8.79 3.74
C VAL A 140 1.28 -8.30 4.96
N PHE A 141 1.42 -7.03 5.33
CA PHE A 141 0.65 -6.45 6.42
C PHE A 141 -0.85 -6.48 6.11
N TRP A 142 -1.25 -6.19 4.86
CA TRP A 142 -2.65 -6.30 4.47
C TRP A 142 -3.16 -7.73 4.53
N TRP A 143 -2.38 -8.71 4.04
CA TRP A 143 -2.69 -10.13 4.16
C TRP A 143 -2.91 -10.55 5.62
N PHE A 144 -2.06 -10.08 6.53
CA PHE A 144 -2.17 -10.34 7.97
C PHE A 144 -3.45 -9.71 8.54
N ALA A 145 -3.74 -8.46 8.15
CA ALA A 145 -4.94 -7.76 8.61
C ALA A 145 -6.22 -8.48 8.17
N THR A 146 -6.25 -8.99 6.94
CA THR A 146 -7.38 -9.70 6.35
C THR A 146 -7.33 -11.22 6.54
N GLY A 147 -6.65 -11.72 7.57
CA GLY A 147 -6.83 -13.10 8.03
C GLY A 147 -5.79 -14.13 7.64
N LEU A 148 -4.75 -13.84 6.85
CA LEU A 148 -3.79 -14.84 6.36
C LEU A 148 -4.43 -15.92 5.46
N ASP A 149 -5.39 -15.55 4.61
CA ASP A 149 -6.11 -16.50 3.77
C ASP A 149 -5.14 -17.40 2.95
N GLY A 150 -5.47 -18.69 2.85
CA GLY A 150 -4.61 -19.74 2.32
C GLY A 150 -3.69 -20.39 3.36
N TRP A 151 -3.11 -19.64 4.31
CA TRP A 151 -2.35 -20.20 5.45
C TRP A 151 -3.26 -20.55 6.62
N ALA A 152 -4.25 -19.68 6.87
CA ALA A 152 -5.41 -19.93 7.69
C ALA A 152 -6.63 -19.97 6.76
N GLU A 153 -7.22 -21.14 6.53
CA GLU A 153 -8.36 -21.28 5.62
C GLU A 153 -9.50 -20.35 6.05
N ASN A 154 -10.01 -19.51 5.13
CA ASN A 154 -11.02 -18.47 5.40
C ASN A 154 -10.60 -17.47 6.50
N GLY A 155 -9.29 -17.27 6.63
CA GLY A 155 -8.68 -16.45 7.66
C GLY A 155 -8.88 -16.96 9.09
N GLY A 156 -9.21 -18.25 9.26
CA GLY A 156 -9.54 -18.86 10.55
C GLY A 156 -11.01 -18.74 10.97
N GLY A 157 -11.91 -18.29 10.09
CA GLY A 157 -13.35 -18.04 10.36
C GLY A 157 -14.28 -18.38 9.19
N ILE A 158 -15.51 -17.83 9.12
CA ILE A 158 -16.52 -18.14 8.08
C ILE A 158 -16.44 -17.16 6.87
N GLY A 159 -15.24 -16.72 6.49
CA GLY A 159 -15.04 -15.78 5.38
C GLY A 159 -15.70 -14.40 5.60
N ASN A 160 -15.78 -13.59 4.53
CA ASN A 160 -16.41 -12.27 4.54
C ASN A 160 -17.93 -12.37 4.82
N SER A 161 -18.33 -12.43 6.09
CA SER A 161 -19.73 -12.63 6.47
C SER A 161 -20.14 -11.82 7.69
N VAL A 162 -21.29 -11.13 7.55
CA VAL A 162 -21.98 -10.44 8.66
C VAL A 162 -22.36 -11.43 9.77
N ALA A 163 -22.51 -12.73 9.45
CA ALA A 163 -22.80 -13.77 10.44
C ALA A 163 -21.67 -13.97 11.46
N ALA A 164 -20.43 -13.59 11.14
CA ALA A 164 -19.29 -13.65 12.06
C ALA A 164 -19.42 -12.65 13.22
N LEU A 165 -20.17 -11.55 13.05
CA LEU A 165 -20.38 -10.52 14.09
C LEU A 165 -21.18 -11.05 15.30
N GLY A 166 -21.97 -12.10 15.11
CA GLY A 166 -22.81 -12.69 16.17
C GLY A 166 -22.19 -13.87 16.91
N LYS A 167 -20.97 -14.31 16.52
CA LYS A 167 -20.33 -15.53 17.04
C LYS A 167 -18.83 -15.32 17.30
N PRO A 168 -18.45 -14.68 18.42
CA PRO A 168 -17.05 -14.38 18.76
C PRO A 168 -16.13 -15.61 18.77
N GLU A 169 -16.67 -16.80 19.02
CA GLU A 169 -15.97 -18.08 18.96
C GLU A 169 -15.52 -18.49 17.54
N THR A 170 -16.00 -17.80 16.49
CA THR A 170 -15.60 -17.99 15.09
C THR A 170 -14.63 -16.91 14.59
N ALA A 171 -14.11 -16.08 15.50
CA ALA A 171 -13.22 -14.99 15.15
C ALA A 171 -11.91 -15.52 14.54
N GLY A 172 -11.64 -15.11 13.30
CA GLY A 172 -10.44 -15.50 12.55
C GLY A 172 -9.15 -14.84 13.05
N THR A 173 -8.02 -15.29 12.53
CA THR A 173 -6.65 -14.87 12.92
C THR A 173 -6.26 -13.45 12.50
N GLY A 174 -7.10 -12.78 11.68
CA GLY A 174 -6.84 -11.43 11.18
C GLY A 174 -7.19 -10.32 12.16
N ALA A 175 -6.65 -9.12 11.92
CA ALA A 175 -6.95 -7.92 12.72
C ALA A 175 -8.44 -7.52 12.70
N PHE A 176 -9.18 -7.94 11.68
CA PHE A 176 -10.64 -7.79 11.59
C PHE A 176 -11.43 -8.95 12.22
N GLY A 177 -10.79 -9.80 13.03
CA GLY A 177 -11.46 -10.90 13.74
C GLY A 177 -12.15 -11.90 12.81
N GLY A 178 -11.64 -12.09 11.60
CA GLY A 178 -12.24 -12.98 10.59
C GLY A 178 -13.47 -12.42 9.87
N VAL A 179 -13.90 -11.19 10.17
CA VAL A 179 -14.98 -10.50 9.41
C VAL A 179 -14.54 -10.20 7.97
N ILE A 180 -13.23 -9.98 7.78
CA ILE A 180 -12.61 -9.82 6.47
C ILE A 180 -11.58 -10.92 6.27
N SER A 181 -11.84 -11.84 5.34
CA SER A 181 -10.93 -12.82 4.76
C SER A 181 -10.78 -12.55 3.27
N THR A 182 -9.65 -11.95 2.86
CA THR A 182 -9.41 -11.59 1.45
C THR A 182 -8.46 -12.59 0.81
N PRO A 183 -8.84 -13.21 -0.33
CA PRO A 183 -7.96 -14.11 -1.07
C PRO A 183 -6.64 -13.45 -1.47
N ALA A 184 -5.57 -14.24 -1.54
CA ALA A 184 -4.21 -13.75 -1.79
C ALA A 184 -4.10 -12.93 -3.09
N GLU A 185 -4.82 -13.32 -4.14
CA GLU A 185 -4.89 -12.58 -5.40
C GLU A 185 -5.50 -11.19 -5.23
N TRP A 186 -6.53 -11.05 -4.39
CA TRP A 186 -7.19 -9.78 -4.12
C TRP A 186 -6.39 -8.91 -3.16
N VAL A 187 -5.69 -9.50 -2.20
CA VAL A 187 -4.69 -8.79 -1.37
C VAL A 187 -3.61 -8.19 -2.27
N TYR A 188 -3.08 -8.99 -3.21
CA TYR A 188 -2.08 -8.54 -4.17
C TYR A 188 -2.61 -7.42 -5.09
N ILE A 189 -3.76 -7.63 -5.75
CA ILE A 189 -4.33 -6.66 -6.71
C ILE A 189 -4.67 -5.34 -6.00
N SER A 190 -5.35 -5.41 -4.86
CA SER A 190 -5.78 -4.23 -4.09
C SER A 190 -4.58 -3.43 -3.58
N SER A 191 -3.58 -4.12 -3.02
CA SER A 191 -2.37 -3.47 -2.51
C SER A 191 -1.52 -2.90 -3.63
N LEU A 192 -1.32 -3.64 -4.73
CA LEU A 192 -0.54 -3.17 -5.89
C LEU A 192 -1.20 -1.94 -6.53
N ALA A 193 -2.50 -1.99 -6.80
CA ALA A 193 -3.22 -0.85 -7.35
C ALA A 193 -3.05 0.40 -6.46
N SER A 194 -3.19 0.22 -5.15
CA SER A 194 -3.04 1.31 -4.17
C SER A 194 -1.60 1.84 -4.10
N LEU A 195 -0.58 0.97 -4.14
CA LEU A 195 0.83 1.35 -4.21
C LEU A 195 1.13 2.15 -5.49
N ILE A 196 0.57 1.77 -6.63
CA ILE A 196 0.72 2.52 -7.87
C ILE A 196 0.04 3.88 -7.76
N CYS A 197 -1.18 3.96 -7.23
CA CYS A 197 -1.86 5.23 -6.94
C CYS A 197 -1.02 6.15 -6.06
N GLY A 198 -0.41 5.63 -4.99
CA GLY A 198 0.47 6.40 -4.11
C GLY A 198 1.70 6.99 -4.82
N SER A 199 2.30 6.25 -5.76
CA SER A 199 3.40 6.79 -6.60
C SER A 199 2.93 7.98 -7.44
N PHE A 200 1.72 7.92 -8.01
CA PHE A 200 1.14 9.02 -8.77
C PHE A 200 0.72 10.21 -7.88
N LEU A 201 0.24 9.96 -6.65
CA LEU A 201 -0.02 11.01 -5.66
C LEU A 201 1.26 11.77 -5.30
N GLY A 202 2.41 11.09 -5.28
CA GLY A 202 3.73 11.72 -5.18
C GLY A 202 3.99 12.75 -6.26
N VAL A 203 3.82 12.35 -7.52
CA VAL A 203 3.96 13.24 -8.68
C VAL A 203 2.95 14.39 -8.64
N ALA A 204 1.69 14.09 -8.30
CA ALA A 204 0.65 15.10 -8.17
C ALA A 204 1.00 16.13 -7.09
N SER A 205 1.63 15.72 -5.99
CA SER A 205 2.06 16.61 -4.91
C SER A 205 3.08 17.63 -5.40
N VAL A 206 4.09 17.17 -6.14
CA VAL A 206 5.14 18.06 -6.67
C VAL A 206 4.55 19.04 -7.68
N LYS A 207 3.70 18.56 -8.60
CA LYS A 207 3.05 19.40 -9.61
C LYS A 207 2.12 20.45 -8.98
N LEU A 208 1.29 20.04 -8.01
CA LEU A 208 0.38 20.94 -7.31
C LEU A 208 1.15 21.95 -6.45
N SER A 209 2.22 21.52 -5.77
CA SER A 209 3.12 22.41 -5.03
C SER A 209 3.71 23.51 -5.91
N SER A 210 4.18 23.15 -7.11
CA SER A 210 4.70 24.11 -8.08
C SER A 210 3.62 25.11 -8.52
N ALA A 211 2.40 24.64 -8.81
CA ALA A 211 1.28 25.51 -9.16
C ALA A 211 0.89 26.47 -8.02
N LEU A 212 0.80 25.97 -6.78
CA LEU A 212 0.54 26.78 -5.59
C LEU A 212 1.65 27.83 -5.35
N GLY A 213 2.91 27.46 -5.58
CA GLY A 213 4.05 28.37 -5.49
C GLY A 213 3.98 29.51 -6.51
N LEU A 214 3.63 29.20 -7.76
CA LEU A 214 3.45 30.21 -8.82
C LEU A 214 2.31 31.17 -8.49
N MET A 215 1.16 30.67 -8.04
CA MET A 215 0.02 31.50 -7.63
C MET A 215 0.35 32.41 -6.44
N ALA A 216 1.26 31.99 -5.56
CA ALA A 216 1.76 32.79 -4.44
C ALA A 216 2.84 33.82 -4.85
N GLY A 217 3.08 34.04 -6.14
CA GLY A 217 4.04 35.02 -6.66
C GLY A 217 5.51 34.59 -6.56
N ARG A 218 5.78 33.29 -6.38
CA ARG A 218 7.15 32.76 -6.37
C ARG A 218 7.62 32.66 -7.82
N LYS A 219 8.63 33.46 -8.20
CA LYS A 219 9.24 33.35 -9.55
C LYS A 219 9.85 31.95 -9.73
N PRO A 220 9.66 31.29 -10.89
CA PRO A 220 10.39 30.07 -11.19
C PRO A 220 11.89 30.36 -11.11
N SER A 221 12.66 29.50 -10.43
CA SER A 221 14.12 29.59 -10.45
C SER A 221 14.57 29.43 -11.90
N LEU A 222 15.22 30.45 -12.45
CA LEU A 222 15.74 30.51 -13.83
C LEU A 222 16.89 29.51 -14.11
N GLU A 223 17.04 28.44 -13.33
CA GLU A 223 18.12 27.45 -13.45
C GLU A 223 17.77 26.25 -14.35
N MET A 224 16.68 26.32 -15.13
CA MET A 224 16.31 25.27 -16.09
C MET A 224 16.34 25.73 -17.55
N ALA A 225 17.04 26.82 -17.86
CA ALA A 225 17.23 27.25 -19.25
C ALA A 225 18.53 26.74 -19.88
N ASP A 226 19.51 26.28 -19.09
CA ASP A 226 20.82 25.83 -19.58
C ASP A 226 21.26 24.53 -18.87
N ALA A 227 20.71 23.38 -19.29
CA ALA A 227 21.29 22.05 -19.10
C ALA A 227 20.69 21.05 -20.10
#